data_AF-A0A3B8LI49-F1
#
_entry.id   AF-A0A3B8LI49-F1
#
_cell.length_a   1.000
_cell.length_b   1.000
_cell.length_c   1.000
_cell.angle_alpha   90.00
_cell.angle_beta   90.00
_cell.angle_gamma   90.00
#
_symmetry.space_group_name_H-M   'P 1'
#
loop_
_entity.id
_entity.type
_entity.pdbx_description
1 polymer ?
#
loop_
_entity_poly.entity_id
_entity_poly.type
_entity_poly.pdbx_seq_one_letter_code
_entity_poly.pdbx_strand_id
1 'polypeptide(L)'
;MGTLSTLTGPPLAVLTCAMTQVGISSQMMAMLCPLTHKQAEQHAQDLQQQGLLTRHHRGGWRCTLKGVECFYHTLHEIRDVLSPEQQAPTLPFSMTTNWRECLCLNYRVDPDLLQTQLSPVFEPVIIDGYGIVSVTLSSIVSMRPQGLPELLGQNFCNISCRAVVQFRNKANEQKIGYEFIQSATNSDIFTRIGNTITEYRFHDFATGPIHFIRHGRHLLVGVDVPSRQLDLVALIDTKSGTHQPPSSSIFSSRAQLDRLVIDHTDAFGYEKDNPFVYILRINRDRWHYTFIEPIGLYAQFFQEGTPFGPENAELDSVLYCQNIRYAWEPLIKETLLHGGRIGKA
;
A
#
# COMPACT_ATOMS: atom_id res chain seq x y z
N MET A 1 29.10 -12.20 -5.22
CA MET A 1 27.91 -12.49 -6.04
C MET A 1 28.16 -11.84 -7.39
N GLY A 2 28.24 -12.63 -8.46
CA GLY A 2 28.44 -12.06 -9.81
C GLY A 2 27.16 -11.35 -10.25
N THR A 3 27.30 -10.17 -10.84
CA THR A 3 26.20 -9.42 -11.47
C THR A 3 25.49 -10.30 -12.49
N LEU A 4 24.19 -10.53 -12.31
CA LEU A 4 23.37 -11.21 -13.30
C LEU A 4 23.22 -10.28 -14.51
N SER A 5 23.57 -10.75 -15.70
CA SER A 5 23.41 -9.98 -16.93
C SER A 5 21.95 -10.00 -17.40
N THR A 6 21.41 -8.84 -17.74
CA THR A 6 20.12 -8.68 -18.39
C THR A 6 20.08 -9.40 -19.73
N LEU A 7 19.06 -10.22 -19.95
CA LEU A 7 18.83 -10.83 -21.25
C LEU A 7 17.87 -9.96 -22.08
N THR A 8 18.08 -9.91 -23.39
CA THR A 8 17.16 -9.24 -24.33
C THR A 8 16.97 -10.11 -25.57
N GLY A 9 15.89 -9.87 -26.33
CA GLY A 9 15.67 -10.53 -27.61
C GLY A 9 15.55 -12.07 -27.53
N PRO A 10 16.15 -12.82 -28.47
CA PRO A 10 15.98 -14.27 -28.56
C PRO A 10 16.39 -15.09 -27.33
N PRO A 11 17.52 -14.83 -26.63
CA PRO A 11 17.85 -15.51 -25.38
C PRO A 11 16.77 -15.36 -24.29
N LEU A 12 16.22 -14.15 -24.11
CA LEU A 12 15.13 -13.93 -23.15
C LEU A 12 13.87 -14.72 -23.55
N ALA A 13 13.54 -14.75 -24.84
CA ALA A 13 12.37 -15.49 -25.35
C ALA A 13 12.49 -17.01 -25.09
N VAL A 14 13.67 -17.57 -25.32
CA VAL A 14 13.99 -18.98 -25.03
C VAL A 14 13.94 -19.29 -23.53
N LEU A 15 14.52 -18.42 -22.70
CA LEU A 15 14.46 -18.57 -21.24
C LEU A 15 13.00 -18.49 -20.73
N THR A 16 12.20 -17.58 -21.28
CA THR A 16 10.77 -17.44 -20.96
C THR A 16 10.00 -18.73 -21.25
N CYS A 17 10.24 -19.37 -22.40
CA CYS A 17 9.62 -20.65 -22.75
C CYS A 17 9.97 -21.76 -21.74
N ALA A 18 11.23 -21.82 -21.31
CA ALA A 18 11.68 -22.82 -20.34
C ALA A 18 11.21 -22.54 -18.90
N MET A 19 10.89 -21.28 -18.59
CA MET A 19 10.25 -20.87 -17.34
C MET A 19 8.79 -21.29 -17.28
N THR A 20 8.05 -21.19 -18.39
CA THR A 20 6.62 -21.51 -18.43
C THR A 20 6.36 -23.01 -18.54
N GLN A 21 7.28 -23.78 -19.13
CA GLN A 21 7.11 -25.21 -19.31
C GLN A 21 8.41 -26.00 -19.07
N VAL A 22 8.39 -26.86 -18.05
CA VAL A 22 9.52 -27.76 -17.76
C VAL A 22 9.64 -28.83 -18.85
N GLY A 23 10.86 -29.00 -19.39
CA GLY A 23 11.15 -30.00 -20.41
C GLY A 23 10.69 -29.62 -21.80
N ILE A 24 10.47 -28.32 -22.06
CA ILE A 24 10.09 -27.81 -23.37
C ILE A 24 11.17 -28.08 -24.43
N SER A 25 10.77 -28.52 -25.63
CA SER A 25 11.70 -28.77 -26.74
C SER A 25 12.01 -27.48 -27.50
N SER A 26 13.18 -27.40 -28.13
CA SER A 26 13.52 -26.26 -28.97
C SER A 26 12.60 -26.10 -30.19
N GLN A 27 11.94 -27.18 -30.63
CA GLN A 27 10.92 -27.10 -31.67
C GLN A 27 9.67 -26.39 -31.18
N MET A 28 9.25 -26.65 -29.93
CA MET A 28 8.15 -25.91 -29.30
C MET A 28 8.54 -24.45 -29.05
N MET A 29 9.75 -24.19 -28.57
CA MET A 29 10.27 -22.82 -28.41
C MET A 29 10.23 -22.03 -29.73
N ALA A 30 10.64 -22.66 -30.84
CA ALA A 30 10.60 -22.07 -32.17
C ALA A 30 9.18 -21.79 -32.70
N MET A 31 8.15 -22.42 -32.14
CA MET A 31 6.76 -22.09 -32.46
C MET A 31 6.22 -20.95 -31.59
N LEU A 32 6.66 -20.87 -30.33
CA LEU A 32 6.24 -19.83 -29.37
C LEU A 32 6.99 -18.51 -29.54
N CYS A 33 8.17 -18.56 -30.14
CA CYS A 33 9.03 -17.41 -30.41
C CYS A 33 9.24 -17.28 -31.92
N PRO A 34 9.49 -16.07 -32.46
CA PRO A 34 9.78 -15.87 -33.88
C PRO A 34 11.21 -16.33 -34.24
N LEU A 35 11.53 -17.60 -33.98
CA LEU A 35 12.84 -18.22 -34.15
C LEU A 35 12.69 -19.51 -34.96
N THR A 36 13.71 -19.85 -35.75
CA THR A 36 13.81 -21.19 -36.32
C THR A 36 14.19 -22.22 -35.24
N HIS A 37 13.91 -23.50 -35.49
CA HIS A 37 14.32 -24.60 -34.60
C HIS A 37 15.83 -24.54 -34.28
N LYS A 38 16.67 -24.29 -35.29
CA LYS A 38 18.12 -24.18 -35.14
C LYS A 38 18.53 -23.01 -34.26
N GLN A 39 17.88 -21.86 -34.40
CA GLN A 39 18.14 -20.68 -33.55
C GLN A 39 17.71 -20.92 -32.11
N ALA A 40 16.52 -21.50 -31.89
CA ALA A 40 16.03 -21.81 -30.55
C ALA A 40 16.94 -22.81 -29.83
N GLU A 41 17.40 -23.85 -30.52
CA GLU A 41 18.35 -24.83 -29.98
C GLU A 41 19.72 -24.19 -29.68
N GLN A 42 20.24 -23.33 -30.56
CA GLN A 42 21.49 -22.61 -30.31
C GLN A 42 21.41 -21.72 -29.07
N HIS A 43 20.37 -20.89 -28.95
CA HIS A 43 20.18 -20.03 -27.79
C HIS A 43 19.99 -20.82 -26.50
N ALA A 44 19.30 -21.97 -26.56
CA ALA A 44 19.15 -22.82 -25.38
C ALA A 44 20.49 -23.42 -24.92
N GLN A 45 21.37 -23.78 -25.86
CA GLN A 45 22.73 -24.23 -25.56
C GLN A 45 23.60 -23.10 -25.00
N ASP A 46 23.51 -21.89 -25.54
CA ASP A 46 24.25 -20.72 -25.02
C ASP A 46 23.82 -20.41 -23.57
N LEU A 47 22.51 -20.45 -23.29
CA LEU A 47 21.97 -20.28 -21.94
C LEU A 47 22.36 -21.43 -21.00
N GLN A 48 22.55 -22.65 -21.52
CA GLN A 48 23.10 -23.76 -20.74
C GLN A 48 24.56 -23.51 -20.36
N GLN A 49 25.38 -22.99 -21.27
CA GLN A 49 26.78 -22.63 -20.98
C GLN A 49 26.87 -21.54 -19.89
N GLN A 50 25.90 -20.64 -19.84
CA GLN A 50 25.77 -19.63 -18.79
C GLN A 50 25.20 -20.19 -17.47
N GLY A 51 24.78 -21.46 -17.45
CA GLY A 51 24.18 -22.14 -16.30
C GLY A 51 22.72 -21.76 -16.03
N LEU A 52 22.04 -21.12 -16.98
CA LEU A 52 20.65 -20.66 -16.85
C LEU A 52 19.65 -21.76 -17.26
N LEU A 53 20.03 -22.61 -18.21
CA LEU A 53 19.26 -23.78 -18.62
C LEU A 53 20.02 -25.08 -18.35
N THR A 54 19.30 -26.18 -18.27
CA THR A 54 19.86 -27.53 -18.30
C THR A 54 18.96 -28.46 -19.09
N ARG A 55 19.53 -29.55 -19.61
CA ARG A 55 18.75 -30.63 -20.21
C ARG A 55 17.83 -31.29 -19.18
N HIS A 56 16.62 -31.60 -19.64
CA HIS A 56 15.64 -32.40 -18.95
C HIS A 56 15.77 -33.87 -19.41
N HIS A 57 15.35 -34.82 -18.57
CA HIS A 57 15.54 -36.26 -18.80
C HIS A 57 14.89 -36.80 -20.09
N ARG A 58 13.94 -36.05 -20.70
CA ARG A 58 13.28 -36.39 -21.97
C ARG A 58 13.84 -35.61 -23.18
N GLY A 59 15.03 -35.02 -23.08
CA GLY A 59 15.70 -34.29 -24.16
C GLY A 59 15.32 -32.82 -24.31
N GLY A 60 14.26 -32.35 -23.65
CA GLY A 60 13.90 -30.93 -23.59
C GLY A 60 14.77 -30.10 -22.64
N TRP A 61 14.38 -28.85 -22.43
CA TRP A 61 15.09 -27.88 -21.60
C TRP A 61 14.30 -27.52 -20.34
N ARG A 62 15.01 -27.23 -19.25
CA ARG A 62 14.41 -26.66 -18.03
C ARG A 62 15.29 -25.52 -17.50
N CYS A 63 14.66 -24.53 -16.88
CA CYS A 63 15.38 -23.52 -16.13
C CYS A 63 16.08 -24.09 -14.90
N THR A 64 17.29 -23.60 -14.63
CA THR A 64 17.96 -23.76 -13.34
C THR A 64 17.48 -22.68 -12.36
N LEU A 65 17.83 -22.80 -11.07
CA LEU A 65 17.61 -21.72 -10.10
C LEU A 65 18.23 -20.39 -10.56
N LYS A 66 19.46 -20.43 -11.07
CA LYS A 66 20.13 -19.26 -11.64
C LYS A 66 19.37 -18.68 -12.85
N GLY A 67 18.78 -19.54 -13.68
CA GLY A 67 17.90 -19.15 -14.78
C GLY A 67 16.63 -18.45 -14.31
N VAL A 68 16.01 -18.97 -13.26
CA VAL A 68 14.84 -18.36 -12.60
C VAL A 68 15.19 -16.97 -12.06
N GLU A 69 16.29 -16.85 -11.33
CA GLU A 69 16.78 -15.56 -10.80
C GLU A 69 17.05 -14.55 -11.93
N CYS A 70 17.76 -14.97 -12.98
CA CYS A 70 18.05 -14.13 -14.15
C CYS A 70 16.77 -13.68 -14.87
N PHE A 71 15.78 -14.57 -15.01
CA PHE A 71 14.50 -14.23 -15.61
C PHE A 71 13.77 -13.16 -14.81
N TYR A 72 13.63 -13.33 -13.50
CA TYR A 72 12.96 -12.33 -12.66
C TYR A 72 13.72 -11.02 -12.57
N HIS A 73 15.06 -11.06 -12.54
CA HIS A 73 15.90 -9.86 -12.62
C HIS A 73 15.66 -9.10 -13.94
N THR A 74 15.67 -9.80 -15.07
CA THR A 74 15.41 -9.20 -16.38
C THR A 74 14.00 -8.63 -16.49
N LEU A 75 12.99 -9.34 -15.96
CA LEU A 75 11.62 -8.83 -15.92
C LEU A 75 11.51 -7.56 -15.07
N HIS A 76 12.18 -7.51 -13.92
CA HIS A 76 12.19 -6.34 -13.06
C HIS A 76 12.78 -5.12 -13.79
N GLU A 77 13.93 -5.27 -14.45
CA GLU A 77 14.52 -4.17 -15.23
C GLU A 77 13.64 -3.72 -16.39
N ILE A 78 12.97 -4.64 -17.09
CA ILE A 78 12.00 -4.27 -18.14
C ILE A 78 10.86 -3.44 -17.54
N ARG A 79 10.37 -3.81 -16.37
CA ARG A 79 9.29 -3.10 -15.67
C ARG A 79 9.74 -1.71 -15.23
N ASP A 80 10.94 -1.58 -14.70
CA ASP A 80 11.53 -0.29 -14.30
C ASP A 80 11.67 0.65 -15.51
N VAL A 81 12.00 0.12 -16.69
CA VAL A 81 12.03 0.90 -17.94
C VAL A 81 10.63 1.30 -18.39
N LEU A 82 9.62 0.42 -18.22
CA LEU A 82 8.25 0.69 -18.64
C LEU A 82 7.51 1.68 -17.72
N SER A 83 7.79 1.62 -16.42
CA SER A 83 7.13 2.39 -15.36
C SER A 83 8.16 2.91 -14.34
N PRO A 84 9.06 3.81 -14.76
CA PRO A 84 10.10 4.31 -13.87
C PRO A 84 9.48 5.11 -12.71
N GLU A 85 9.91 4.81 -11.48
CA GLU A 85 9.59 5.65 -10.33
C GLU A 85 10.28 7.01 -10.51
N GLN A 86 9.48 8.08 -10.53
CA GLN A 86 9.99 9.45 -10.68
C GLN A 86 9.74 10.22 -9.40
N GLN A 87 10.73 10.90 -8.85
CA GLN A 87 10.51 11.78 -7.71
C GLN A 87 9.56 12.94 -8.07
N ALA A 88 8.62 13.22 -7.19
CA ALA A 88 7.78 14.39 -7.27
C ALA A 88 8.57 15.64 -6.84
N PRO A 89 8.40 16.78 -7.54
CA PRO A 89 9.25 17.95 -7.34
C PRO A 89 9.02 18.69 -6.01
N THR A 90 7.83 18.59 -5.41
CA THR A 90 7.46 19.43 -4.25
C THR A 90 7.79 18.84 -2.89
N LEU A 91 7.92 17.52 -2.78
CA LEU A 91 8.36 16.82 -1.57
C LEU A 91 9.57 15.91 -1.87
N PRO A 92 10.73 16.49 -2.30
CA PRO A 92 11.91 15.73 -2.68
C PRO A 92 12.75 15.28 -1.47
N PHE A 93 12.24 15.41 -0.26
CA PHE A 93 12.96 15.13 0.99
C PHE A 93 12.13 14.22 1.90
N SER A 94 12.83 13.48 2.75
CA SER A 94 12.21 12.63 3.76
C SER A 94 11.72 13.42 4.96
N MET A 95 10.60 12.99 5.52
CA MET A 95 10.08 13.47 6.81
C MET A 95 10.30 12.40 7.87
N THR A 96 10.51 12.79 9.13
CA THR A 96 10.61 11.88 10.26
C THR A 96 9.77 12.37 11.43
N THR A 97 9.21 11.43 12.19
CA THR A 97 8.36 11.68 13.35
C THR A 97 8.27 10.44 14.26
N ASN A 98 7.62 10.61 15.40
CA ASN A 98 7.21 9.51 16.26
C ASN A 98 5.70 9.59 16.52
N TRP A 99 5.00 8.48 16.39
CA TRP A 99 3.62 8.36 16.83
C TRP A 99 3.62 7.95 18.29
N ARG A 100 3.34 8.93 19.16
CA ARG A 100 3.32 8.74 20.61
C ARG A 100 2.18 7.81 21.03
N GLU A 101 0.99 8.06 20.50
CA GLU A 101 -0.23 7.26 20.69
C GLU A 101 -0.85 7.01 19.32
N CYS A 102 -1.33 5.79 19.08
CA CYS A 102 -2.06 5.46 17.87
C CYS A 102 -3.20 4.48 18.20
N LEU A 103 -4.38 4.80 17.71
CA LEU A 103 -5.58 3.96 17.73
C LEU A 103 -6.01 3.71 16.29
N CYS A 104 -6.17 2.46 15.90
CA CYS A 104 -6.61 2.07 14.56
C CYS A 104 -7.90 1.27 14.66
N LEU A 105 -9.00 1.78 14.10
CA LEU A 105 -10.27 1.07 14.00
C LEU A 105 -10.37 0.48 12.60
N ASN A 106 -10.52 -0.83 12.47
CA ASN A 106 -10.74 -1.48 11.19
C ASN A 106 -12.23 -1.79 11.03
N TYR A 107 -12.83 -1.29 9.95
CA TYR A 107 -14.20 -1.56 9.57
C TYR A 107 -14.23 -2.42 8.31
N ARG A 108 -15.10 -3.44 8.34
CA ARG A 108 -15.55 -4.16 7.16
C ARG A 108 -16.68 -3.35 6.55
N VAL A 109 -16.57 -3.05 5.27
CA VAL A 109 -17.58 -2.25 4.56
C VAL A 109 -18.02 -2.93 3.29
N ASP A 110 -19.22 -2.58 2.84
CA ASP A 110 -19.70 -2.94 1.51
C ASP A 110 -18.73 -2.42 0.43
N PRO A 111 -18.24 -3.29 -0.47
CA PRO A 111 -17.22 -2.93 -1.46
C PRO A 111 -17.73 -2.01 -2.56
N ASP A 112 -19.01 -2.11 -2.94
CA ASP A 112 -19.61 -1.26 -3.96
C ASP A 112 -19.78 0.16 -3.43
N LEU A 113 -20.23 0.30 -2.18
CA LEU A 113 -20.27 1.60 -1.50
C LEU A 113 -18.87 2.18 -1.30
N LEU A 114 -17.89 1.35 -0.93
CA LEU A 114 -16.50 1.78 -0.81
C LEU A 114 -15.97 2.32 -2.14
N GLN A 115 -16.23 1.65 -3.26
CA GLN A 115 -15.79 2.09 -4.58
C GLN A 115 -16.30 3.50 -4.92
N THR A 116 -17.47 3.91 -4.44
CA THR A 116 -18.00 5.28 -4.66
C THR A 116 -17.19 6.37 -3.95
N GLN A 117 -16.39 6.00 -2.94
CA GLN A 117 -15.56 6.92 -2.15
C GLN A 117 -14.10 6.97 -2.65
N LEU A 118 -13.70 6.04 -3.51
CA LEU A 118 -12.33 5.93 -4.02
C LEU A 118 -12.16 6.77 -5.30
N SER A 119 -10.92 7.18 -5.57
CA SER A 119 -10.61 7.73 -6.89
C SER A 119 -10.86 6.69 -7.98
N PRO A 120 -11.29 7.11 -9.19
CA PRO A 120 -11.73 6.19 -10.25
C PRO A 120 -10.62 5.29 -10.83
N VAL A 121 -9.36 5.51 -10.42
CA VAL A 121 -8.21 4.70 -10.84
C VAL A 121 -7.88 3.57 -9.87
N PHE A 122 -8.51 3.57 -8.69
CA PHE A 122 -8.28 2.59 -7.65
C PHE A 122 -9.49 1.67 -7.51
N GLU A 123 -9.20 0.39 -7.28
CA GLU A 123 -10.17 -0.64 -6.94
C GLU A 123 -9.98 -1.03 -5.46
N PRO A 124 -11.06 -1.29 -4.70
CA PRO A 124 -10.92 -1.80 -3.34
C PRO A 124 -10.34 -3.21 -3.35
N VAL A 125 -9.43 -3.50 -2.41
CA VAL A 125 -9.01 -4.88 -2.16
C VAL A 125 -10.09 -5.59 -1.37
N ILE A 126 -10.61 -6.68 -1.93
CA ILE A 126 -11.70 -7.46 -1.33
C ILE A 126 -11.15 -8.61 -0.49
N ILE A 127 -11.55 -8.65 0.78
CA ILE A 127 -11.15 -9.66 1.76
C ILE A 127 -12.42 -10.30 2.31
N ASP A 128 -12.62 -11.58 2.00
CA ASP A 128 -13.80 -12.35 2.42
C ASP A 128 -15.14 -11.67 2.08
N GLY A 129 -15.21 -11.04 0.91
CA GLY A 129 -16.39 -10.33 0.42
C GLY A 129 -16.52 -8.86 0.85
N TYR A 130 -15.62 -8.36 1.70
CA TYR A 130 -15.67 -6.99 2.22
C TYR A 130 -14.52 -6.12 1.72
N GLY A 131 -14.77 -4.83 1.59
CA GLY A 131 -13.72 -3.82 1.61
C GLY A 131 -13.29 -3.52 3.04
N ILE A 132 -12.06 -3.04 3.24
CA ILE A 132 -11.57 -2.64 4.57
C ILE A 132 -11.24 -1.16 4.59
N VAL A 133 -11.86 -0.45 5.53
CA VAL A 133 -11.55 0.94 5.85
C VAL A 133 -10.99 1.02 7.26
N SER A 134 -9.78 1.57 7.38
CA SER A 134 -9.12 1.80 8.66
C SER A 134 -9.20 3.27 9.05
N VAL A 135 -9.72 3.56 10.24
CA VAL A 135 -9.59 4.88 10.88
C VAL A 135 -8.35 4.87 11.75
N THR A 136 -7.32 5.59 11.35
CA THR A 136 -6.09 5.75 12.13
C THR A 136 -6.12 7.10 12.82
N LEU A 137 -6.22 7.11 14.14
CA LEU A 137 -6.04 8.29 14.98
C LEU A 137 -4.64 8.25 15.57
N SER A 138 -3.86 9.31 15.40
CA SER A 138 -2.51 9.34 15.98
C SER A 138 -2.17 10.68 16.62
N SER A 139 -1.43 10.60 17.72
CA SER A 139 -0.76 11.74 18.35
C SER A 139 0.69 11.74 17.88
N ILE A 140 1.01 12.71 17.04
CA ILE A 140 2.28 12.81 16.31
C ILE A 140 3.17 13.82 17.02
N VAL A 141 4.44 13.45 17.23
CA VAL A 141 5.43 14.32 17.86
C VAL A 141 6.64 14.54 16.97
N SER A 142 7.11 15.79 16.99
CA SER A 142 8.33 16.26 16.35
C SER A 142 8.42 15.91 14.86
N MET A 143 7.31 16.06 14.12
CA MET A 143 7.32 15.86 12.68
C MET A 143 8.14 16.95 11.99
N ARG A 144 9.14 16.54 11.19
CA ARG A 144 10.11 17.45 10.55
C ARG A 144 10.86 16.78 9.39
N PRO A 145 11.49 17.56 8.50
CA PRO A 145 12.46 17.03 7.55
C PRO A 145 13.57 16.24 8.24
N GLN A 146 13.96 15.11 7.64
CA GLN A 146 15.05 14.28 8.15
C GLN A 146 16.35 15.07 8.21
N GLY A 147 17.09 14.94 9.32
CA GLY A 147 18.33 15.66 9.59
C GLY A 147 18.15 16.95 10.39
N LEU A 148 16.93 17.48 10.53
CA LEU A 148 16.67 18.60 11.43
C LEU A 148 16.56 18.15 12.90
N PRO A 149 16.96 19.00 13.87
CA PRO A 149 16.79 18.71 15.30
C PRO A 149 15.33 18.58 15.71
N GLU A 150 15.05 17.77 16.74
CA GLU A 150 13.69 17.53 17.26
C GLU A 150 12.97 18.81 17.70
N LEU A 151 13.72 19.81 18.17
CA LEU A 151 13.19 21.10 18.61
C LEU A 151 12.45 21.87 17.49
N LEU A 152 12.79 21.62 16.22
CA LEU A 152 12.12 22.25 15.07
C LEU A 152 10.88 21.47 14.61
N GLY A 153 10.63 20.30 15.19
CA GLY A 153 9.51 19.46 14.82
C GLY A 153 8.19 19.98 15.36
N GLN A 154 7.13 19.66 14.63
CA GLN A 154 5.77 20.04 14.98
C GLN A 154 5.02 18.87 15.62
N ASN A 155 4.20 19.19 16.62
CA ASN A 155 3.34 18.22 17.31
C ASN A 155 1.90 18.49 16.91
N PHE A 156 1.16 17.45 16.57
CA PHE A 156 -0.25 17.56 16.23
C PHE A 156 -0.93 16.20 16.40
N CYS A 157 -2.25 16.19 16.36
CA CYS A 157 -3.01 14.96 16.26
C CYS A 157 -3.67 14.90 14.88
N ASN A 158 -3.81 13.70 14.34
CA ASN A 158 -4.53 13.48 13.10
C ASN A 158 -5.51 12.31 13.23
N ILE A 159 -6.47 12.32 12.33
CA ILE A 159 -7.36 11.21 12.03
C ILE A 159 -7.34 11.02 10.52
N SER A 160 -7.29 9.78 10.06
CA SER A 160 -7.40 9.46 8.64
C SER A 160 -8.22 8.20 8.44
N CYS A 161 -9.28 8.28 7.64
CA CYS A 161 -9.98 7.13 7.10
C CYS A 161 -9.30 6.72 5.80
N ARG A 162 -8.76 5.51 5.75
CA ARG A 162 -8.04 4.98 4.60
C ARG A 162 -8.55 3.61 4.19
N ALA A 163 -8.68 3.37 2.90
CA ALA A 163 -9.07 2.10 2.33
C ALA A 163 -7.85 1.32 1.83
N VAL A 164 -7.88 0.00 1.94
CA VAL A 164 -6.91 -0.84 1.21
C VAL A 164 -7.34 -0.93 -0.24
N VAL A 165 -6.50 -0.44 -1.15
CA VAL A 165 -6.82 -0.33 -2.57
C VAL A 165 -5.70 -0.90 -3.44
N GLN A 166 -6.02 -1.12 -4.70
CA GLN A 166 -5.07 -1.55 -5.71
C GLN A 166 -5.24 -0.80 -7.03
N PHE A 167 -4.17 -0.75 -7.82
CA PHE A 167 -4.21 -0.34 -9.23
C PHE A 167 -3.14 -1.08 -10.04
N ARG A 168 -3.20 -0.93 -11.37
CA ARG A 168 -2.17 -1.44 -12.28
C ARG A 168 -1.34 -0.30 -12.87
N ASN A 169 -0.03 -0.36 -12.67
CA ASN A 169 0.91 0.59 -13.28
C ASN A 169 1.09 0.32 -14.79
N LYS A 170 1.85 1.17 -15.47
CA LYS A 170 2.16 1.02 -16.90
C LYS A 170 2.92 -0.26 -17.27
N ALA A 171 3.62 -0.87 -16.32
CA ALA A 171 4.26 -2.16 -16.48
C ALA A 171 3.31 -3.36 -16.20
N ASN A 172 2.01 -3.09 -16.03
CA ASN A 172 0.95 -4.05 -15.67
C ASN A 172 1.18 -4.76 -14.32
N GLU A 173 1.96 -4.16 -13.44
CA GLU A 173 2.14 -4.62 -12.07
C GLU A 173 0.98 -4.15 -11.21
N GLN A 174 0.45 -5.07 -10.41
CA GLN A 174 -0.54 -4.76 -9.40
C GLN A 174 0.17 -4.13 -8.20
N LYS A 175 -0.17 -2.88 -7.90
CA LYS A 175 0.28 -2.15 -6.72
C LYS A 175 -0.85 -2.18 -5.71
N ILE A 176 -0.51 -2.43 -4.45
CA ILE A 176 -1.46 -2.45 -3.32
C ILE A 176 -0.96 -1.46 -2.28
N GLY A 177 -1.88 -0.71 -1.70
CA GLY A 177 -1.57 0.35 -0.76
C GLY A 177 -2.84 0.95 -0.17
N TYR A 178 -2.73 2.18 0.32
CA TYR A 178 -3.87 2.89 0.89
C TYR A 178 -4.30 4.07 0.03
N GLU A 179 -5.59 4.29 -0.08
CA GLU A 179 -6.12 5.61 -0.45
C GLU A 179 -6.75 6.26 0.79
N PHE A 180 -6.47 7.54 1.00
CA PHE A 180 -7.12 8.33 2.04
C PHE A 180 -8.47 8.81 1.53
N ILE A 181 -9.56 8.33 2.13
CA ILE A 181 -10.92 8.79 1.81
C ILE A 181 -11.12 10.19 2.39
N GLN A 182 -10.68 10.38 3.64
CA GLN A 182 -10.78 11.65 4.34
C GLN A 182 -9.76 11.71 5.47
N SER A 183 -9.23 12.90 5.72
CA SER A 183 -8.29 13.15 6.80
C SER A 183 -8.62 14.45 7.53
N ALA A 184 -8.30 14.52 8.81
CA ALA A 184 -8.33 15.76 9.57
C ALA A 184 -7.15 15.86 10.55
N THR A 185 -6.80 17.09 10.91
CA THR A 185 -5.74 17.41 11.86
C THR A 185 -6.16 18.55 12.78
N ASN A 186 -5.58 18.63 13.96
CA ASN A 186 -5.78 19.77 14.85
C ASN A 186 -4.80 20.94 14.60
N SER A 187 -4.05 20.90 13.49
CA SER A 187 -3.06 21.92 13.13
C SER A 187 -3.41 22.62 11.82
N ASP A 188 -3.79 23.90 11.92
CA ASP A 188 -4.06 24.76 10.75
C ASP A 188 -2.86 24.89 9.82
N ILE A 189 -1.64 24.84 10.36
CA ILE A 189 -0.41 24.92 9.58
C ILE A 189 -0.31 23.71 8.66
N PHE A 190 -0.53 22.50 9.19
CA PHE A 190 -0.48 21.28 8.39
C PHE A 190 -1.64 21.18 7.42
N THR A 191 -2.84 21.62 7.78
CA THR A 191 -3.97 21.71 6.85
C THR A 191 -3.61 22.59 5.65
N ARG A 192 -3.07 23.80 5.89
CA ARG A 192 -2.70 24.73 4.83
C ARG A 192 -1.57 24.19 3.96
N ILE A 193 -0.47 23.73 4.57
CA ILE A 193 0.68 23.20 3.83
C ILE A 193 0.26 21.98 3.02
N GLY A 194 -0.42 21.03 3.66
CA GLY A 194 -0.80 19.77 3.03
C GLY A 194 -1.74 19.96 1.85
N ASN A 195 -2.68 20.90 1.96
CA ASN A 195 -3.65 21.17 0.89
C ASN A 195 -3.13 22.14 -0.18
N THR A 196 -1.95 22.74 0.00
CA THR A 196 -1.33 23.62 -1.02
C THR A 196 -0.37 22.84 -1.91
N ILE A 197 0.26 21.79 -1.40
CA ILE A 197 1.21 20.96 -2.16
C ILE A 197 0.41 19.99 -3.03
N THR A 198 0.39 20.22 -4.35
CA THR A 198 -0.40 19.45 -5.33
C THR A 198 -0.29 17.94 -5.12
N GLU A 199 0.92 17.47 -4.91
CA GLU A 199 1.24 16.05 -4.79
C GLU A 199 0.92 15.47 -3.41
N TYR A 200 0.51 16.28 -2.44
CA TYR A 200 0.11 15.87 -1.09
C TYR A 200 -1.36 16.21 -0.78
N ARG A 201 -2.03 16.97 -1.67
CA ARG A 201 -3.46 17.31 -1.61
C ARG A 201 -4.39 16.12 -1.56
N PHE A 202 -3.93 14.94 -1.98
CA PHE A 202 -4.73 13.72 -1.91
C PHE A 202 -5.12 13.34 -0.47
N HIS A 203 -4.43 13.87 0.54
CA HIS A 203 -4.87 13.72 1.93
C HIS A 203 -6.11 14.58 2.26
N ASP A 204 -6.29 15.71 1.56
CA ASP A 204 -7.37 16.69 1.71
C ASP A 204 -7.79 16.93 3.17
N PHE A 205 -6.88 17.53 3.95
CA PHE A 205 -7.08 17.70 5.38
C PHE A 205 -8.18 18.72 5.68
N ALA A 206 -9.11 18.35 6.55
CA ALA A 206 -9.87 19.32 7.33
C ALA A 206 -9.10 19.70 8.61
N THR A 207 -9.41 20.88 9.18
CA THR A 207 -8.99 21.20 10.55
C THR A 207 -10.17 21.00 11.51
N GLY A 208 -9.91 20.38 12.66
CA GLY A 208 -10.78 20.50 13.83
C GLY A 208 -10.16 19.93 15.10
N PRO A 209 -10.84 20.07 16.25
CA PRO A 209 -10.36 19.56 17.53
C PRO A 209 -10.14 18.04 17.51
N ILE A 210 -8.95 17.62 17.96
CA ILE A 210 -8.60 16.22 18.17
C ILE A 210 -7.85 16.13 19.49
N HIS A 211 -8.34 15.29 20.40
CA HIS A 211 -7.84 15.17 21.77
C HIS A 211 -7.54 13.73 22.14
N PHE A 212 -6.38 13.51 22.76
CA PHE A 212 -6.01 12.28 23.44
C PHE A 212 -5.87 12.59 24.93
N ILE A 213 -6.78 12.07 25.75
CA ILE A 213 -6.84 12.34 27.20
C ILE A 213 -6.61 11.03 27.94
N ARG A 214 -5.48 10.94 28.64
CA ARG A 214 -5.11 9.76 29.43
C ARG A 214 -5.41 9.97 30.91
N HIS A 215 -6.07 9.00 31.51
CA HIS A 215 -6.26 8.93 32.97
C HIS A 215 -5.95 7.51 33.47
N GLY A 216 -4.75 7.33 34.03
CA GLY A 216 -4.23 6.02 34.40
C GLY A 216 -4.15 5.08 33.21
N ARG A 217 -4.87 3.96 33.30
CA ARG A 217 -4.95 2.95 32.24
C ARG A 217 -5.95 3.29 31.12
N HIS A 218 -6.84 4.26 31.34
CA HIS A 218 -7.83 4.65 30.35
C HIS A 218 -7.30 5.73 29.39
N LEU A 219 -7.67 5.62 28.12
CA LEU A 219 -7.45 6.63 27.11
C LEU A 219 -8.80 6.98 26.48
N LEU A 220 -9.15 8.26 26.53
CA LEU A 220 -10.26 8.85 25.80
C LEU A 220 -9.71 9.58 24.57
N VAL A 221 -10.24 9.26 23.40
CA VAL A 221 -9.96 9.97 22.16
C VAL A 221 -11.24 10.63 21.69
N GLY A 222 -11.17 11.93 21.39
CA GLY A 222 -12.29 12.72 20.90
C GLY A 222 -11.91 13.49 19.65
N VAL A 223 -12.78 13.47 18.64
CA VAL A 223 -12.67 14.18 17.37
C VAL A 223 -13.97 14.92 17.11
N ASP A 224 -13.86 16.19 16.73
CA ASP A 224 -14.99 17.06 16.37
C ASP A 224 -14.68 17.70 15.01
N VAL A 225 -15.16 17.07 13.93
CA VAL A 225 -14.97 17.52 12.55
C VAL A 225 -16.22 17.15 11.72
N PRO A 226 -17.39 17.76 12.03
CA PRO A 226 -18.66 17.38 11.42
C PRO A 226 -18.71 17.69 9.92
N SER A 227 -17.91 18.66 9.45
CA SER A 227 -17.78 19.00 8.03
C SER A 227 -17.28 17.84 7.15
N ARG A 228 -16.70 16.81 7.76
CA ARG A 228 -16.23 15.58 7.10
C ARG A 228 -16.87 14.32 7.69
N GLN A 229 -17.93 14.45 8.48
CA GLN A 229 -18.56 13.32 9.18
C GLN A 229 -17.56 12.52 10.03
N LEU A 230 -16.56 13.20 10.60
CA LEU A 230 -15.43 12.59 11.32
C LEU A 230 -15.58 12.65 12.84
N ASP A 231 -16.77 12.98 13.35
CA ASP A 231 -17.02 12.99 14.79
C ASP A 231 -16.83 11.59 15.36
N LEU A 232 -15.98 11.47 16.37
CA LEU A 232 -15.56 10.19 16.91
C LEU A 232 -15.24 10.32 18.39
N VAL A 233 -15.76 9.37 19.18
CA VAL A 233 -15.41 9.20 20.59
C VAL A 233 -15.04 7.75 20.83
N ALA A 234 -13.83 7.53 21.34
CA ALA A 234 -13.37 6.20 21.73
C ALA A 234 -12.82 6.23 23.16
N LEU A 235 -13.34 5.37 24.02
CA LEU A 235 -12.82 5.12 25.37
C LEU A 235 -12.28 3.70 25.43
N ILE A 236 -11.00 3.56 25.78
CA ILE A 236 -10.34 2.26 25.87
C ILE A 236 -9.59 2.07 27.18
N ASP A 237 -9.44 0.82 27.63
CA ASP A 237 -8.43 0.44 28.62
C ASP A 237 -7.15 0.01 27.89
N THR A 238 -6.11 0.84 27.95
CA THR A 238 -4.82 0.61 27.27
C THR A 238 -4.02 -0.57 27.82
N LYS A 239 -4.52 -1.27 28.84
CA LYS A 239 -3.90 -2.44 29.47
C LYS A 239 -4.74 -3.71 29.38
N SER A 240 -5.92 -3.69 28.76
CA SER A 240 -6.79 -4.88 28.60
C SER A 240 -6.53 -5.69 27.33
N GLY A 241 -5.54 -5.30 26.53
CA GLY A 241 -5.39 -5.81 25.18
C GLY A 241 -4.91 -7.26 25.05
N THR A 242 -5.25 -7.87 23.93
CA THR A 242 -4.88 -9.24 23.56
C THR A 242 -3.95 -9.26 22.34
N HIS A 243 -3.30 -10.40 22.10
CA HIS A 243 -2.42 -10.58 20.94
C HIS A 243 -3.13 -11.08 19.69
N GLN A 244 -4.32 -11.68 19.84
CA GLN A 244 -5.10 -12.25 18.74
C GLN A 244 -6.30 -11.36 18.40
N PRO A 245 -6.76 -11.38 17.14
CA PRO A 245 -8.00 -10.72 16.75
C PRO A 245 -9.20 -11.17 17.61
N PRO A 246 -10.24 -10.34 17.76
CA PRO A 246 -11.48 -10.75 18.40
C PRO A 246 -12.12 -11.89 17.60
N SER A 247 -12.93 -12.73 18.25
CA SER A 247 -13.57 -13.89 17.61
C SER A 247 -14.56 -13.53 16.50
N SER A 248 -15.04 -12.28 16.48
CA SER A 248 -15.90 -11.71 15.44
C SER A 248 -15.12 -11.22 14.22
N SER A 249 -13.78 -11.15 14.30
CA SER A 249 -12.96 -10.64 13.20
C SER A 249 -12.96 -11.60 12.01
N ILE A 250 -12.92 -11.03 10.80
CA ILE A 250 -12.68 -11.80 9.57
C ILE A 250 -11.24 -12.32 9.46
N PHE A 251 -10.33 -11.78 10.29
CA PHE A 251 -8.95 -12.20 10.31
C PHE A 251 -8.75 -13.31 11.34
N SER A 252 -8.39 -14.50 10.84
CA SER A 252 -8.10 -15.67 11.68
C SER A 252 -6.85 -15.51 12.55
N SER A 253 -5.97 -14.55 12.23
CA SER A 253 -4.75 -14.29 12.97
C SER A 253 -4.20 -12.88 12.73
N ARG A 254 -3.38 -12.41 13.66
CA ARG A 254 -2.58 -11.19 13.51
C ARG A 254 -1.77 -11.17 12.21
N ALA A 255 -1.11 -12.28 11.87
CA ALA A 255 -0.28 -12.35 10.67
C ALA A 255 -1.09 -12.18 9.37
N GLN A 256 -2.36 -12.60 9.37
CA GLN A 256 -3.26 -12.38 8.24
C GLN A 256 -3.66 -10.90 8.14
N LEU A 257 -4.07 -10.28 9.26
CA LEU A 257 -4.38 -8.84 9.32
C LEU A 257 -3.16 -8.00 8.90
N ASP A 258 -1.98 -8.34 9.42
CA ASP A 258 -0.74 -7.65 9.11
C ASP A 258 -0.47 -7.66 7.60
N ARG A 259 -0.43 -8.85 6.99
CA ARG A 259 -0.15 -9.02 5.56
C ARG A 259 -1.18 -8.35 4.65
N LEU A 260 -2.46 -8.41 5.01
CA LEU A 260 -3.54 -7.97 4.12
C LEU A 260 -3.91 -6.50 4.31
N VAL A 261 -3.70 -5.93 5.51
CA VAL A 261 -4.18 -4.59 5.86
C VAL A 261 -3.11 -3.69 6.44
N ILE A 262 -2.20 -4.15 7.31
CA ILE A 262 -1.34 -3.25 8.11
C ILE A 262 0.04 -3.01 7.49
N ASP A 263 0.62 -4.01 6.84
CA ASP A 263 2.02 -3.98 6.37
C ASP A 263 2.22 -3.30 5.01
N HIS A 264 1.16 -2.74 4.43
CA HIS A 264 1.31 -1.88 3.26
C HIS A 264 2.06 -0.59 3.64
N THR A 265 3.06 -0.24 2.84
CA THR A 265 3.92 0.94 3.07
C THR A 265 3.61 2.10 2.13
N ASP A 266 2.75 1.87 1.14
CA ASP A 266 2.48 2.85 0.10
C ASP A 266 1.08 3.42 0.31
N ALA A 267 0.97 4.75 0.30
CA ALA A 267 -0.28 5.45 0.16
C ALA A 267 -0.35 6.15 -1.20
N PHE A 268 -1.48 6.05 -1.86
CA PHE A 268 -1.69 6.51 -3.22
C PHE A 268 -2.51 7.79 -3.24
N GLY A 269 -2.04 8.73 -4.05
CA GLY A 269 -2.74 9.97 -4.36
C GLY A 269 -3.06 10.04 -5.84
N TYR A 270 -4.29 10.38 -6.16
CA TYR A 270 -4.72 10.64 -7.53
C TYR A 270 -5.38 12.00 -7.61
N GLU A 271 -5.06 12.73 -8.66
CA GLU A 271 -5.75 13.96 -9.02
C GLU A 271 -6.38 13.75 -10.39
N LYS A 272 -7.61 14.20 -10.52
CA LYS A 272 -8.43 13.97 -11.71
C LYS A 272 -7.69 14.42 -12.97
N ASP A 273 -7.76 13.61 -14.01
CA ASP A 273 -7.14 13.83 -15.32
C ASP A 273 -5.59 13.75 -15.33
N ASN A 274 -4.93 13.48 -14.20
CA ASN A 274 -3.50 13.18 -14.20
C ASN A 274 -3.24 11.77 -14.76
N PRO A 275 -2.19 11.58 -15.60
CA PRO A 275 -1.79 10.26 -16.08
C PRO A 275 -0.92 9.50 -15.07
N PHE A 276 -0.76 10.03 -13.85
CA PHE A 276 0.10 9.49 -12.81
C PHE A 276 -0.65 9.30 -11.50
N VAL A 277 -0.16 8.37 -10.69
CA VAL A 277 -0.48 8.21 -9.27
C VAL A 277 0.73 8.69 -8.47
N TYR A 278 0.50 9.53 -7.47
CA TYR A 278 1.50 9.87 -6.46
C TYR A 278 1.57 8.75 -5.43
N ILE A 279 2.78 8.39 -5.00
CA ILE A 279 3.00 7.34 -4.02
C ILE A 279 3.82 7.92 -2.87
N LEU A 280 3.18 7.99 -1.70
CA LEU A 280 3.83 8.31 -0.43
C LEU A 280 4.22 7.00 0.25
N ARG A 281 5.51 6.67 0.18
CA ARG A 281 6.08 5.50 0.84
C ARG A 281 6.51 5.83 2.26
N ILE A 282 6.17 4.94 3.18
CA ILE A 282 6.44 5.09 4.60
C ILE A 282 7.44 4.05 5.07
N ASN A 283 8.34 4.46 5.94
CA ASN A 283 9.17 3.58 6.74
C ASN A 283 8.74 3.70 8.19
N ARG A 284 8.44 2.58 8.83
CA ARG A 284 8.02 2.56 10.22
C ARG A 284 8.62 1.41 10.98
N ASP A 285 8.76 1.59 12.28
CA ASP A 285 9.02 0.47 13.17
C ASP A 285 7.88 -0.56 13.10
N ARG A 286 8.19 -1.79 13.54
CA ARG A 286 7.20 -2.85 13.66
C ARG A 286 6.05 -2.39 14.55
N TRP A 287 4.84 -2.69 14.10
CA TRP A 287 3.59 -2.37 14.76
C TRP A 287 3.39 -3.30 15.97
N HIS A 288 3.87 -2.89 17.15
CA HIS A 288 3.68 -3.60 18.41
C HIS A 288 2.31 -3.25 19.03
N TYR A 289 1.22 -3.52 18.30
CA TYR A 289 -0.13 -3.21 18.76
C TYR A 289 -0.76 -4.36 19.55
N THR A 290 -1.70 -4.02 20.42
CA THR A 290 -2.65 -4.97 21.03
C THR A 290 -4.04 -4.78 20.43
N PHE A 291 -4.81 -5.85 20.34
CA PHE A 291 -6.24 -5.78 20.06
C PHE A 291 -6.96 -5.35 21.34
N ILE A 292 -7.91 -4.43 21.23
CA ILE A 292 -8.63 -3.85 22.38
C ILE A 292 -10.13 -3.94 22.12
N GLU A 293 -10.89 -4.39 23.11
CA GLU A 293 -12.34 -4.16 23.14
C GLU A 293 -12.57 -2.74 23.67
N PRO A 294 -13.17 -1.82 22.90
CA PRO A 294 -13.44 -0.48 23.40
C PRO A 294 -14.51 -0.51 24.50
N ILE A 295 -14.32 0.31 25.54
CA ILE A 295 -15.32 0.52 26.61
C ILE A 295 -16.52 1.30 26.04
N GLY A 296 -16.24 2.24 25.14
CA GLY A 296 -17.25 2.97 24.38
C GLY A 296 -16.65 3.41 23.04
N LEU A 297 -17.45 3.31 21.98
CA LEU A 297 -17.05 3.72 20.64
C LEU A 297 -18.25 4.33 19.90
N TYR A 298 -18.06 5.55 19.44
CA TYR A 298 -18.91 6.23 18.47
C TYR A 298 -18.02 6.70 17.32
N ALA A 299 -18.42 6.41 16.09
CA ALA A 299 -17.73 6.86 14.88
C ALA A 299 -18.78 7.24 13.82
N GLN A 300 -19.03 8.54 13.68
CA GLN A 300 -20.11 9.09 12.85
C GLN A 300 -20.08 8.52 11.43
N PHE A 301 -18.90 8.50 10.80
CA PHE A 301 -18.74 8.05 9.41
C PHE A 301 -19.31 6.65 9.13
N PHE A 302 -19.33 5.73 10.10
CA PHE A 302 -19.84 4.36 9.92
C PHE A 302 -21.19 4.09 10.59
N GLN A 303 -21.64 4.95 11.50
CA GLN A 303 -22.89 4.74 12.26
C GLN A 303 -24.04 5.63 11.78
N GLU A 304 -23.73 6.82 11.29
CA GLU A 304 -24.73 7.83 10.88
C GLU A 304 -24.31 8.55 9.59
N GLY A 305 -23.28 8.05 8.92
CA GLY A 305 -22.66 8.70 7.80
C GLY A 305 -23.36 8.43 6.47
N THR A 306 -22.76 8.95 5.40
CA THR A 306 -23.08 8.57 4.03
C THR A 306 -21.75 8.43 3.27
N PRO A 307 -21.49 7.29 2.60
CA PRO A 307 -22.44 6.22 2.27
C PRO A 307 -22.60 5.13 3.36
N PHE A 308 -21.80 5.17 4.42
CA PHE A 308 -21.74 4.08 5.39
C PHE A 308 -22.70 4.25 6.56
N GLY A 309 -23.29 3.12 6.99
CA GLY A 309 -24.19 2.98 8.13
C GLY A 309 -24.09 1.58 8.74
N PRO A 310 -24.80 1.31 9.85
CA PRO A 310 -24.64 0.06 10.61
C PRO A 310 -25.01 -1.19 9.81
N GLU A 311 -25.86 -1.07 8.79
CA GLU A 311 -26.22 -2.15 7.86
C GLU A 311 -25.12 -2.52 6.85
N ASN A 312 -24.14 -1.66 6.61
CA ASN A 312 -23.14 -1.84 5.55
C ASN A 312 -21.69 -1.57 6.00
N ALA A 313 -21.49 -1.22 7.26
CA ALA A 313 -20.19 -1.03 7.88
C ALA A 313 -20.18 -1.61 9.30
N GLU A 314 -19.31 -2.58 9.54
CA GLU A 314 -19.19 -3.27 10.83
C GLU A 314 -17.75 -3.21 11.35
N LEU A 315 -17.60 -2.87 12.63
CA LEU A 315 -16.28 -2.88 13.28
C LEU A 315 -15.74 -4.32 13.31
N ASP A 316 -14.53 -4.50 12.80
CA ASP A 316 -13.80 -5.76 12.85
C ASP A 316 -12.85 -5.81 14.05
N SER A 317 -12.04 -4.77 14.23
CA SER A 317 -11.03 -4.75 15.28
C SER A 317 -10.60 -3.33 15.64
N VAL A 318 -10.17 -3.17 16.89
CA VAL A 318 -9.52 -1.96 17.38
C VAL A 318 -8.11 -2.29 17.83
N LEU A 319 -7.14 -1.58 17.25
CA LEU A 319 -5.72 -1.78 17.51
C LEU A 319 -5.18 -0.57 18.25
N TYR A 320 -4.40 -0.81 19.29
CA TYR A 320 -3.75 0.24 20.05
C TYR A 320 -2.24 0.01 20.11
N CYS A 321 -1.47 1.06 19.80
CA CYS A 321 -0.01 1.04 19.82
C CYS A 321 0.57 2.41 20.20
N GLN A 322 1.85 2.40 20.57
CA GLN A 322 2.55 3.57 21.07
C GLN A 322 4.00 3.58 20.59
N ASN A 323 4.60 4.77 20.60
CA ASN A 323 6.02 5.00 20.35
C ASN A 323 6.54 4.38 19.04
N ILE A 324 5.80 4.58 17.94
CA ILE A 324 6.20 4.06 16.62
C ILE A 324 7.04 5.14 15.93
N ARG A 325 8.32 4.86 15.65
CA ARG A 325 9.10 5.73 14.76
C ARG A 325 8.55 5.59 13.35
N TYR A 326 8.42 6.73 12.68
CA TYR A 326 7.77 6.84 11.39
C TYR A 326 8.53 7.83 10.52
N ALA A 327 8.70 7.49 9.25
CA ALA A 327 9.35 8.35 8.28
C ALA A 327 8.63 8.24 6.94
N TRP A 328 8.63 9.34 6.20
CA TRP A 328 8.21 9.37 4.81
C TRP A 328 9.44 9.38 3.93
N GLU A 329 9.42 8.58 2.89
CA GLU A 329 10.36 8.72 1.79
C GLU A 329 10.00 9.93 0.92
N PRO A 330 10.94 10.41 0.09
CA PRO A 330 10.60 11.40 -0.94
C PRO A 330 9.42 10.90 -1.76
N LEU A 331 8.47 11.78 -2.02
CA LEU A 331 7.27 11.41 -2.76
C LEU A 331 7.66 11.03 -4.20
N ILE A 332 7.08 9.95 -4.72
CA ILE A 332 7.29 9.53 -6.11
C ILE A 332 5.98 9.59 -6.88
N LYS A 333 6.06 9.54 -8.21
CA LYS A 333 4.93 9.38 -9.10
C LYS A 333 5.17 8.24 -10.07
N GLU A 334 4.11 7.51 -10.36
CA GLU A 334 4.11 6.37 -11.24
C GLU A 334 3.04 6.52 -12.32
N THR A 335 3.33 6.08 -13.55
CA THR A 335 2.40 6.25 -14.68
C THR A 335 1.34 5.15 -14.67
N LEU A 336 0.08 5.55 -14.85
CA LEU A 336 -1.04 4.63 -14.99
C LEU A 336 -0.97 3.86 -16.32
N LEU A 337 -1.42 2.60 -16.32
CA LEU A 337 -1.50 1.79 -17.55
C LEU A 337 -2.39 2.44 -18.62
N HIS A 338 -3.48 3.07 -18.18
CA HIS A 338 -4.45 3.75 -19.04
C HIS A 338 -4.35 5.26 -18.82
N GLY A 339 -3.39 5.90 -19.49
CA GLY A 339 -3.34 7.36 -19.54
C GLY A 339 -4.60 7.93 -20.18
N GLY A 340 -5.54 8.39 -19.36
CA GLY A 340 -6.55 9.40 -19.69
C GLY A 340 -7.19 9.34 -21.08
N ARG A 341 -7.87 8.26 -21.43
CA ARG A 341 -9.02 8.31 -22.36
C ARG A 341 -10.09 7.35 -21.88
N ILE A 342 -10.83 7.77 -20.85
CA ILE A 342 -12.22 7.34 -20.71
C ILE A 342 -12.98 8.09 -21.80
N GLY A 343 -12.93 7.56 -23.02
CA GLY A 343 -13.84 7.96 -24.08
C GLY A 343 -15.25 7.60 -23.63
N LYS A 344 -16.15 8.60 -23.64
CA LYS A 344 -17.58 8.37 -23.59
C LYS A 344 -17.95 7.29 -24.61
N ALA A 345 -18.52 6.18 -24.15
CA ALA A 345 -19.38 5.34 -24.96
C ALA A 345 -20.83 5.74 -24.65
#